data_AF-A0AAW0MZ05-F1
#
_entry.id   AF-A0AAW0MZ05-F1
#
_cell.length_a   1.000
_cell.length_b   1.000
_cell.length_c   1.000
_cell.angle_alpha   90.00
_cell.angle_beta   90.00
_cell.angle_gamma   90.00
#
_symmetry.space_group_name_H-M   'P 1'
#
loop_
_entity.id
_entity.type
_entity.pdbx_description
1 polymer ?
#
loop_
_entity_poly.entity_id
_entity_poly.type
_entity_poly.pdbx_seq_one_letter_code
_entity_poly.pdbx_strand_id
1 'polypeptide(L)'
;MVWFITNSIRQIQNEESVILFLVVWTLTEITRYSYYTFKLLHHLPYFIKWARYNLFIILYPLGVIGELLTIYASLPFVRRSGMYSMRLPNKYNVSFDYYYCLIIVMLSYIPLFPQLYFHMLRQRRRVLHGEVIVEKDD
;
A
#
# COMPACT_ATOMS: atom_id res chain seq x y z
N MET A 1 7.66 -0.65 -2.72
CA MET A 1 7.64 -0.79 -4.19
C MET A 1 7.62 0.58 -4.87
N VAL A 2 6.64 1.42 -4.53
CA VAL A 2 6.50 2.75 -5.13
C VAL A 2 7.73 3.63 -4.95
N TRP A 3 8.39 3.60 -3.78
CA TRP A 3 9.63 4.34 -3.54
C TRP A 3 10.72 4.07 -4.60
N PHE A 4 10.85 2.83 -5.09
CA PHE A 4 11.82 2.50 -6.14
C PHE A 4 11.48 3.19 -7.47
N ILE A 5 10.20 3.29 -7.80
CA ILE A 5 9.69 3.95 -9.01
C ILE A 5 9.88 5.47 -8.89
N THR A 6 9.49 6.06 -7.76
CA THR A 6 9.61 7.50 -7.51
C THR A 6 11.06 7.95 -7.39
N ASN A 7 11.95 7.13 -6.83
CA ASN A 7 13.37 7.43 -6.79
C ASN A 7 14.05 7.31 -8.17
N SER A 8 13.59 6.36 -9.01
CA SER A 8 14.15 6.16 -10.35
C SER A 8 13.74 7.24 -11.35
N ILE A 9 12.58 7.87 -11.18
CA ILE A 9 12.03 8.85 -12.14
C ILE A 9 11.71 10.17 -11.41
N ARG A 10 12.64 11.12 -11.51
CA ARG A 10 12.51 12.46 -10.89
C ARG A 10 11.26 13.22 -11.33
N GLN A 11 10.76 13.00 -12.55
CA GLN A 11 9.54 13.68 -13.03
C GLN A 11 8.29 13.33 -12.21
N ILE A 12 8.23 12.12 -11.64
CA ILE A 12 7.04 11.64 -10.92
C ILE A 12 6.99 12.20 -9.50
N GLN A 13 8.13 12.66 -8.95
CA GLN A 13 8.20 13.18 -7.57
C GLN A 13 7.32 14.41 -7.33
N ASN A 14 7.02 15.18 -8.39
CA ASN A 14 6.18 16.38 -8.30
C ASN A 14 4.69 16.09 -8.54
N GLU A 15 4.32 14.83 -8.82
CA GLU A 15 2.93 14.46 -9.05
C GLU A 15 2.14 14.43 -7.73
N GLU A 16 0.88 14.88 -7.78
CA GLU A 16 -0.03 14.89 -6.63
C GLU A 16 -0.22 13.49 -6.01
N SER A 17 -0.09 12.46 -6.84
CA SER A 17 -0.13 11.04 -6.45
C SER A 17 0.90 10.71 -5.37
N VAL A 18 2.07 11.36 -5.40
CA VAL A 18 3.15 11.15 -4.42
C VAL A 18 2.77 11.66 -3.05
N ILE A 19 2.15 12.85 -3.00
CA ILE A 19 1.65 13.44 -1.75
C ILE A 19 0.55 12.56 -1.17
N LEU A 20 -0.36 12.07 -2.02
CA LEU A 20 -1.46 11.21 -1.59
C LEU A 20 -0.95 9.93 -0.93
N PHE A 21 -0.09 9.15 -1.58
CA PHE A 21 0.40 7.91 -0.98
C PHE A 21 1.28 8.19 0.26
N LEU A 22 2.05 9.28 0.29
CA LEU A 22 2.86 9.67 1.45
C LEU A 22 1.99 9.95 2.67
N VAL A 23 0.96 10.78 2.52
CA VAL A 23 0.02 11.11 3.62
C VAL A 23 -0.69 9.85 4.11
N VAL A 24 -1.13 8.99 3.19
CA VAL A 24 -1.75 7.72 3.57
C VAL A 24 -0.76 6.85 4.35
N TRP A 25 0.46 6.67 3.84
CA TRP A 25 1.50 5.88 4.49
C TRP A 25 1.82 6.41 5.89
N THR A 26 2.05 7.71 6.04
CA THR A 26 2.35 8.30 7.35
C THR A 26 1.22 8.09 8.35
N LEU A 27 -0.05 8.27 7.94
CA LEU A 27 -1.20 7.99 8.81
C LEU A 27 -1.28 6.50 9.20
N THR A 28 -0.98 5.57 8.28
CA THR A 28 -0.93 4.14 8.61
C THR A 28 0.21 3.77 9.56
N GLU A 29 1.36 4.43 9.45
CA GLU A 29 2.50 4.23 10.35
C GLU A 29 2.19 4.79 11.75
N ILE A 30 1.64 6.01 11.84
CA ILE A 30 1.26 6.65 13.11
C ILE A 30 0.29 5.75 13.89
N THR A 31 -0.76 5.26 13.23
CA THR A 31 -1.76 4.38 13.88
C THR A 31 -1.17 3.04 14.30
N ARG A 32 -0.27 2.46 13.50
CA ARG A 32 0.40 1.19 13.80
C ARG A 32 1.35 1.32 14.99
N TYR A 33 2.24 2.31 14.97
CA TYR A 33 3.22 2.49 16.05
C TYR A 33 2.54 2.92 17.34
N SER A 34 1.52 3.79 17.27
CA SER A 34 0.70 4.12 18.45
C SER A 34 0.14 2.84 19.08
N TYR A 35 -0.50 1.97 18.30
CA TYR A 35 -1.02 0.70 18.84
C TYR A 35 0.08 -0.16 19.49
N TYR A 36 1.27 -0.27 18.89
CA TYR A 36 2.35 -1.07 19.45
C TYR A 36 2.91 -0.48 20.75
N THR A 37 3.09 0.84 20.80
CA THR A 37 3.55 1.54 22.01
C THR A 37 2.59 1.32 23.17
N PHE A 38 1.29 1.56 22.97
CA PHE A 38 0.29 1.39 24.03
C PHE A 38 0.08 -0.09 24.41
N LYS A 39 0.27 -1.02 23.47
CA LYS A 39 0.28 -2.45 23.79
C LYS A 39 1.47 -2.83 24.69
N LEU A 40 2.64 -2.22 24.49
CA LEU A 40 3.82 -2.44 25.34
C LEU A 40 3.63 -1.87 26.74
N LEU A 41 2.92 -0.75 26.86
CA LEU A 41 2.61 -0.08 28.13
C LEU A 41 1.48 -0.75 28.92
N HIS A 42 0.97 -1.92 28.47
CA HIS A 42 -0.16 -2.65 29.06
C HIS A 42 -1.47 -1.85 29.23
N HIS A 43 -1.53 -0.62 28.71
CA HIS A 43 -2.69 0.25 28.76
C HIS A 43 -3.05 0.63 27.32
N LEU A 44 -4.03 -0.07 26.74
CA LEU A 44 -4.47 0.16 25.37
C LEU A 44 -5.79 0.96 25.38
N PRO A 45 -5.74 2.30 25.22
CA PRO A 45 -6.95 3.10 25.18
C PRO A 45 -7.83 2.68 23.99
N TYR A 46 -9.15 2.59 24.24
CA TYR A 46 -10.14 2.16 23.24
C TYR A 46 -10.07 2.97 21.94
N PHE A 47 -9.79 4.27 22.03
CA PHE A 47 -9.65 5.16 20.87
C PHE A 47 -8.59 4.67 19.88
N ILE A 48 -7.42 4.22 20.36
CA ILE A 48 -6.32 3.78 19.48
C ILE A 48 -6.62 2.43 18.84
N LYS A 49 -7.28 1.53 19.60
CA LYS A 49 -7.80 0.26 19.08
C LYS A 49 -8.83 0.54 17.97
N TRP A 50 -9.79 1.42 18.23
CA TRP A 50 -10.82 1.82 17.26
C TRP A 50 -10.21 2.48 16.02
N ALA A 51 -9.27 3.41 16.18
CA ALA A 51 -8.62 4.12 15.09
C ALA A 51 -7.90 3.13 14.16
N ARG A 52 -7.15 2.17 14.71
CA ARG A 52 -6.48 1.12 13.92
C ARG A 52 -7.46 0.30 13.07
N TYR A 53 -8.60 -0.09 13.65
CA TYR A 53 -9.56 -0.97 12.99
C TYR A 53 -10.63 -0.26 12.14
N ASN A 54 -10.69 1.08 12.13
CA ASN A 54 -11.59 1.83 11.24
C ASN A 54 -10.83 2.63 10.18
N LEU A 55 -9.66 3.19 10.51
CA LEU A 55 -8.88 3.98 9.54
C LEU A 55 -8.37 3.12 8.38
N PHE A 56 -8.11 1.83 8.59
CA PHE A 56 -7.67 0.95 7.49
C PHE A 56 -8.70 0.86 6.36
N ILE A 57 -10.00 1.03 6.65
CA ILE A 57 -11.08 0.94 5.64
C ILE A 57 -10.91 2.02 4.57
N ILE A 58 -10.46 3.22 4.99
CA ILE A 58 -10.29 4.37 4.10
C ILE A 58 -8.84 4.45 3.61
N LEU A 59 -7.87 4.28 4.50
CA LEU A 59 -6.45 4.41 4.16
C LEU A 59 -5.98 3.31 3.20
N TYR A 60 -6.51 2.10 3.29
CA TYR A 60 -6.08 1.00 2.42
C TYR A 60 -6.44 1.23 0.94
N PRO A 61 -7.70 1.51 0.56
CA PRO A 61 -8.02 1.83 -0.84
C PRO A 61 -7.36 3.12 -1.31
N LEU A 62 -7.26 4.16 -0.47
CA LEU A 62 -6.55 5.39 -0.84
C LEU A 62 -5.07 5.14 -1.14
N GLY A 63 -4.41 4.31 -0.33
CA GLY A 63 -3.01 3.94 -0.55
C GLY A 63 -2.84 3.25 -1.89
N VAL A 64 -3.65 2.22 -2.14
CA VAL A 64 -3.61 1.45 -3.40
C VAL A 64 -3.90 2.32 -4.62
N ILE A 65 -4.86 3.25 -4.54
CA ILE A 65 -5.14 4.22 -5.60
C ILE A 65 -3.91 5.12 -5.83
N GLY A 66 -3.29 5.64 -4.76
CA GLY A 66 -2.07 6.44 -4.87
C GLY A 66 -0.91 5.70 -5.53
N GLU A 67 -0.71 4.43 -5.16
CA GLU A 67 0.32 3.58 -5.78
C GLU A 67 0.02 3.33 -7.27
N LEU A 68 -1.23 2.99 -7.62
CA LEU A 68 -1.64 2.75 -9.00
C LEU A 68 -1.56 4.01 -9.87
N LEU A 69 -1.95 5.16 -9.35
CA LEU A 69 -1.83 6.44 -10.06
C LEU A 69 -0.36 6.82 -10.29
N THR A 70 0.50 6.60 -9.30
CA THR A 70 1.94 6.85 -9.42
C THR A 70 2.56 5.93 -10.48
N ILE A 71 2.18 4.65 -10.49
CA ILE A 71 2.62 3.71 -11.54
C ILE A 71 2.07 4.16 -12.90
N TYR A 72 0.79 4.50 -12.99
CA TYR A 72 0.14 4.94 -14.24
C TYR A 72 0.83 6.17 -14.84
N ALA A 73 1.10 7.19 -14.02
CA ALA A 73 1.85 8.37 -14.41
C ALA A 73 3.27 8.03 -14.88
N SER A 74 3.88 6.95 -14.36
CA SER A 74 5.22 6.49 -14.76
C SER A 74 5.29 5.83 -16.14
N LEU A 75 4.22 5.16 -16.60
CA LEU A 75 4.21 4.41 -17.87
C LEU A 75 4.66 5.24 -19.09
N PRO A 76 4.16 6.47 -19.34
CA PRO A 76 4.60 7.25 -20.49
C PRO A 76 6.08 7.64 -20.41
N PHE A 77 6.62 7.89 -19.22
CA PHE A 77 8.05 8.21 -19.03
C PHE A 77 8.93 6.99 -19.24
N VAL A 78 8.52 5.82 -18.74
CA VAL A 78 9.21 4.55 -18.95
C VAL A 78 9.23 4.19 -20.43
N ARG A 79 8.10 4.34 -21.13
CA ARG A 79 8.00 4.05 -22.57
C ARG A 79 8.89 4.95 -23.43
N ARG A 80 9.01 6.24 -23.08
CA ARG A 80 9.86 7.19 -23.82
C ARG A 80 11.34 7.03 -23.52
N SER A 81 11.70 6.80 -22.26
CA SER A 81 13.10 6.73 -21.84
C SER A 81 13.72 5.35 -22.08
N GLY A 82 12.92 4.29 -22.22
CA GLY A 82 13.41 2.92 -22.32
C GLY A 82 14.19 2.47 -21.08
N MET A 83 14.01 3.18 -19.95
CA MET A 83 14.76 2.95 -18.72
C MET A 83 14.52 1.52 -18.22
N TYR A 84 15.62 0.82 -17.95
CA TYR A 84 15.66 -0.58 -17.53
C TYR A 84 15.14 -1.59 -18.57
N SER A 85 14.86 -1.19 -19.81
CA SER A 85 14.49 -2.14 -20.87
C SER A 85 15.75 -2.69 -21.57
N MET A 86 16.05 -3.97 -21.35
CA MET A 86 17.08 -4.70 -22.10
C MET A 86 16.49 -5.14 -23.44
N ARG A 87 16.86 -4.44 -24.51
CA ARG A 87 16.51 -4.80 -25.89
C ARG A 87 17.64 -5.59 -26.53
N LEU A 88 17.28 -6.51 -27.41
CA LEU A 88 18.24 -7.28 -28.20
C LEU A 88 19.05 -6.37 -29.14
N PRO A 89 20.31 -6.72 -29.48
CA PRO A 89 21.03 -7.93 -29.04
C PRO A 89 21.84 -7.71 -27.75
N ASN A 90 21.62 -8.57 -26.73
CA ASN A 90 22.40 -8.61 -25.48
C ASN A 90 23.07 -10.00 -25.35
N LYS A 91 24.25 -10.08 -24.73
CA LYS A 91 25.10 -11.28 -24.60
C LYS A 91 24.39 -12.51 -24.01
N TYR A 92 23.29 -12.28 -23.28
CA TYR A 92 22.48 -13.30 -22.62
C TYR A 92 21.18 -13.66 -23.38
N ASN A 93 20.89 -13.05 -24.54
CA ASN A 93 19.67 -13.26 -25.34
C ASN A 93 18.34 -13.10 -24.57
N VAL A 94 18.33 -12.28 -23.51
CA VAL A 94 17.13 -11.99 -22.70
C VAL A 94 16.61 -10.60 -23.08
N SER A 95 15.33 -10.53 -23.44
CA SER A 95 14.59 -9.28 -23.58
C SER A 95 13.79 -9.03 -22.31
N PHE A 96 14.08 -7.93 -21.61
CA PHE A 96 13.30 -7.48 -20.45
C PHE A 96 12.80 -6.09 -20.74
N ASP A 97 11.48 -5.89 -20.69
CA ASP A 97 10.89 -4.57 -20.90
C ASP A 97 10.15 -4.13 -19.64
N TYR A 98 10.70 -3.10 -19.01
CA TYR A 98 10.21 -2.55 -17.75
C TYR A 98 8.76 -2.06 -17.85
N TYR A 99 8.32 -1.64 -19.05
CA TYR A 99 6.93 -1.24 -19.31
C TYR A 99 5.94 -2.38 -19.03
N TYR A 100 6.21 -3.59 -19.56
CA TYR A 100 5.33 -4.74 -19.34
C TYR A 100 5.39 -5.24 -17.90
N CYS A 101 6.55 -5.14 -17.25
CA CYS A 101 6.70 -5.44 -15.83
C CYS A 101 5.75 -4.58 -14.98
N LEU A 102 5.71 -3.26 -15.21
CA LEU A 102 4.81 -2.35 -14.49
C LEU A 102 3.33 -2.68 -14.72
N ILE A 103 2.93 -3.07 -15.93
CA ILE A 103 1.56 -3.50 -16.22
C ILE A 103 1.20 -4.77 -15.44
N ILE A 104 2.10 -5.77 -15.41
CA ILE A 104 1.88 -7.01 -14.65
C ILE A 104 1.71 -6.69 -13.16
N VAL A 105 2.53 -5.78 -12.62
CA VAL A 105 2.40 -5.30 -11.25
C VAL A 105 1.02 -4.68 -11.02
N MET A 106 0.56 -3.77 -11.88
CA MET A 106 -0.78 -3.17 -11.75
C MET A 106 -1.89 -4.24 -11.79
N LEU A 107 -1.78 -5.22 -12.68
CA LEU A 107 -2.75 -6.32 -12.77
C LEU A 107 -2.74 -7.21 -11.51
N SER A 108 -1.59 -7.39 -10.87
CA SER A 108 -1.48 -8.19 -9.65
C SER A 108 -2.28 -7.60 -8.47
N TYR A 109 -2.56 -6.28 -8.46
CA TYR A 109 -3.41 -5.67 -7.44
C TYR A 109 -4.85 -6.16 -7.51
N ILE A 110 -5.37 -6.57 -8.68
CA ILE A 110 -6.76 -7.02 -8.84
C ILE A 110 -7.07 -8.26 -7.98
N PRO A 111 -6.30 -9.36 -8.02
CA PRO A 111 -6.54 -10.50 -7.15
C PRO A 111 -6.05 -10.29 -5.71
N LEU A 112 -4.95 -9.56 -5.50
CA LEU A 112 -4.33 -9.42 -4.18
C LEU A 112 -5.14 -8.50 -3.26
N PHE A 113 -5.69 -7.41 -3.80
CA PHE A 113 -6.37 -6.39 -3.02
C PHE A 113 -7.61 -6.92 -2.28
N PRO A 114 -8.58 -7.59 -2.94
CA PRO A 114 -9.78 -8.09 -2.25
C PRO A 114 -9.42 -9.12 -1.19
N GLN A 115 -8.48 -10.04 -1.49
CA GLN A 115 -8.08 -11.09 -0.57
C GLN A 115 -7.53 -10.53 0.76
N LEU A 116 -6.61 -9.57 0.68
CA LEU A 116 -6.03 -8.92 1.86
C LEU A 116 -7.06 -8.06 2.60
N TYR A 117 -7.90 -7.34 1.85
CA TYR A 117 -8.94 -6.49 2.42
C TYR A 117 -9.98 -7.29 3.22
N PHE A 118 -10.48 -8.40 2.65
CA PHE A 118 -11.40 -9.30 3.35
C PHE A 118 -10.75 -9.94 4.58
N HIS A 119 -9.47 -10.27 4.51
CA HIS A 119 -8.74 -10.80 5.67
C HIS A 119 -8.69 -9.78 6.82
N MET A 120 -8.40 -8.51 6.55
CA MET A 120 -8.41 -7.44 7.57
C MET A 120 -9.81 -7.17 8.12
N LEU A 121 -10.86 -7.22 7.29
CA LEU A 121 -12.25 -7.14 7.76
C LEU A 121 -12.63 -8.30 8.68
N ARG A 122 -12.11 -9.51 8.42
CA ARG A 122 -12.30 -10.67 9.29
C ARG A 122 -11.58 -10.48 10.63
N GLN A 123 -10.37 -9.94 10.61
CA GLN A 123 -9.64 -9.59 11.85
C GLN A 123 -10.37 -8.53 12.67
N ARG A 124 -10.89 -7.47 12.02
CA ARG A 124 -11.71 -6.44 12.66
C ARG A 124 -12.91 -7.05 13.39
N ARG A 125 -13.65 -7.96 12.74
CA ARG A 125 -14.79 -8.63 13.36
C ARG A 125 -14.38 -9.42 14.61
N ARG A 126 -13.28 -10.17 14.54
CA ARG A 126 -12.79 -10.95 15.69
C ARG A 126 -12.39 -10.09 16.89
N VAL A 127 -11.69 -8.99 16.66
CA VAL A 127 -11.16 -8.17 17.77
C VAL A 127 -12.23 -7.25 18.34
N LEU A 128 -13.03 -6.58 17.50
CA LEU A 128 -14.04 -5.64 17.98
C LEU A 128 -15.35 -6.30 18.40
N HIS A 129 -15.79 -7.40 17.76
CA HIS A 129 -17.04 -8.08 18.15
C HIS A 129 -16.79 -9.28 19.07
N GLY A 130 -15.56 -9.80 19.14
CA GLY A 130 -15.20 -10.85 20.09
C GLY A 130 -15.05 -10.33 21.52
N GLU A 131 -14.55 -9.10 21.72
CA GLU A 131 -14.50 -8.46 23.04
C GLU A 131 -15.89 -8.08 23.57
N VAL A 132 -16.83 -7.68 22.69
CA VAL A 132 -18.22 -7.35 23.08
C VAL A 132 -18.99 -8.54 23.64
N ILE A 133 -18.59 -9.77 23.31
CA ILE A 133 -19.19 -10.98 23.91
C ILE A 133 -18.65 -11.18 25.33
N VAL A 134 -17.38 -10.85 25.60
CA VAL A 134 -16.78 -11.01 26.93
C VAL A 134 -17.28 -9.94 27.90
N GLU A 135 -17.43 -8.69 27.44
CA GLU A 135 -17.91 -7.57 28.30
C GLU A 135 -19.41 -7.65 28.65
N LYS A 136 -20.17 -8.54 28.04
CA LYS A 136 -21.62 -8.69 28.30
C LYS A 136 -21.94 -9.85 29.26
N ASP A 137 -20.94 -10.65 29.60
CA ASP A 137 -21.06 -11.80 30.50
C ASP A 137 -20.46 -11.54 31.91
N ASP A 138 -20.02 -10.31 32.19
CA ASP A 138 -19.57 -9.83 33.53
C ASP A 138 -20.63 -8.94 34.21
#